data_AF-A0A8S0UH97-F1
#
_entry.id   AF-A0A8S0UH97-F1
#
_cell.length_a   1.000
_cell.length_b   1.000
_cell.length_c   1.000
_cell.angle_alpha   90.00
_cell.angle_beta   90.00
_cell.angle_gamma   90.00
#
_symmetry.space_group_name_H-M   'P 1'
#
loop_
_entity.id
_entity.type
_entity.pdbx_description
1 polymer ?
#
loop_
_entity_poly.entity_id
_entity_poly.type
_entity_poly.pdbx_seq_one_letter_code
_entity_poly.pdbx_strand_id
1 'polypeptide(L)'
;MDEIRIELRDEWRLENRKAFANIWSDMVFGVSLFILLYFNQSKVALLKFTGYKILSNISDTGKAFLIILMTDIFLGYHSESGWQTLLEVLVEHYGLQVDQAAITIFICLVPVIIDACVKLWLFKFLPRLSPRVANIFQEMKRH
;
A
#
# COMPACT_ATOMS: atom_id res chain seq x y z
N MET A 1 44.85 2.16 15.37
CA MET A 1 44.38 2.19 13.96
C MET A 1 43.83 0.84 13.54
N ASP A 2 44.42 -0.27 13.98
CA ASP A 2 43.89 -1.62 13.73
C ASP A 2 42.67 -1.99 14.59
N GLU A 3 42.60 -1.52 15.84
CA GLU A 3 41.42 -1.72 16.71
C GLU A 3 40.14 -1.12 16.08
N ILE A 4 40.19 0.14 15.63
CA ILE A 4 39.08 0.81 14.93
C ILE A 4 38.64 0.03 13.68
N ARG A 5 39.58 -0.55 12.93
CA ARG A 5 39.25 -1.36 11.73
C ARG A 5 38.58 -2.69 12.08
N ILE A 6 38.93 -3.28 13.22
CA ILE A 6 38.32 -4.52 13.71
C ILE A 6 36.90 -4.23 14.23
N GLU A 7 36.72 -3.16 15.01
CA GLU A 7 35.42 -2.73 15.51
C GLU A 7 34.44 -2.43 14.35
N LEU A 8 34.85 -1.60 13.37
CA LEU A 8 34.05 -1.32 12.17
C LEU A 8 33.65 -2.58 11.40
N ARG A 9 34.57 -3.56 11.30
CA ARG A 9 34.30 -4.81 10.61
C ARG A 9 33.29 -5.66 11.36
N ASP A 10 33.36 -5.70 12.68
CA ASP A 10 32.47 -6.49 13.52
C ASP A 10 31.06 -5.86 13.60
N GLU A 11 30.98 -4.52 13.64
CA GLU A 11 29.72 -3.78 13.49
C GLU A 11 29.05 -4.06 12.15
N TRP A 12 29.80 -3.94 11.04
CA TRP A 12 29.27 -4.25 9.70
C TRP A 12 28.79 -5.70 9.57
N ARG A 13 29.51 -6.65 10.19
CA ARG A 13 29.08 -8.06 10.23
C ARG A 13 27.80 -8.26 11.04
N LEU A 14 27.62 -7.51 12.12
CA LEU A 14 26.42 -7.58 12.95
C LEU A 14 25.20 -7.01 12.20
N GLU A 15 25.35 -5.86 11.55
CA GLU A 15 24.29 -5.23 10.75
C GLU A 15 23.84 -6.14 9.60
N ASN A 16 24.78 -6.70 8.84
CA ASN A 16 24.44 -7.63 7.76
C ASN A 16 23.73 -8.89 8.25
N ARG A 17 24.13 -9.43 9.42
CA ARG A 17 23.46 -10.59 10.00
C ARG A 17 22.02 -10.25 10.42
N LYS A 18 21.79 -9.07 11.00
CA LYS A 18 20.45 -8.61 11.40
C LYS A 18 19.56 -8.40 10.18
N ALA A 19 20.03 -7.68 9.16
CA ALA A 19 19.30 -7.47 7.91
C ALA A 19 18.90 -8.79 7.26
N PHE A 20 19.84 -9.74 7.17
CA PHE A 20 19.56 -11.07 6.62
C PHE A 20 18.57 -11.86 7.48
N ALA A 21 18.67 -11.78 8.81
CA ALA A 21 17.74 -12.43 9.71
C ALA A 21 16.31 -11.87 9.58
N ASN A 22 16.16 -10.55 9.40
CA ASN A 22 14.87 -9.91 9.16
C ASN A 22 14.25 -10.39 7.84
N ILE A 23 15.01 -10.37 6.74
CA ILE A 23 14.56 -10.89 5.43
C ILE A 23 14.10 -12.34 5.56
N TRP A 24 14.90 -13.18 6.24
CA TRP A 24 14.59 -14.58 6.41
C TRP A 24 13.34 -14.81 7.27
N SER A 25 13.21 -14.07 8.37
CA SER A 25 12.05 -14.12 9.26
C SER A 25 10.77 -13.76 8.52
N ASP A 26 10.78 -12.67 7.76
CA ASP A 26 9.61 -12.22 7.00
C ASP A 26 9.25 -13.19 5.87
N MET A 27 10.24 -13.79 5.22
CA MET A 27 10.02 -14.84 4.23
C MET A 27 9.35 -16.07 4.86
N VAL A 28 9.84 -16.56 6.00
CA VAL A 28 9.27 -17.71 6.70
C VAL A 28 7.86 -17.38 7.20
N PHE A 29 7.63 -16.18 7.72
CA PHE A 29 6.30 -15.71 8.11
C PHE A 29 5.35 -15.70 6.91
N GLY A 30 5.77 -15.13 5.78
CA GLY A 30 4.99 -15.07 4.55
C GLY A 30 4.63 -16.44 4.00
N VAL A 31 5.58 -17.38 3.95
CA VAL A 31 5.35 -18.76 3.52
C VAL A 31 4.38 -19.48 4.46
N SER A 32 4.57 -19.34 5.77
CA SER A 32 3.71 -19.97 6.77
C SER A 32 2.28 -19.44 6.69
N LEU A 33 2.12 -18.12 6.53
CA LEU A 33 0.82 -17.48 6.36
C LEU A 33 0.15 -17.92 5.06
N PHE A 34 0.90 -17.98 3.95
CA PHE A 34 0.38 -18.44 2.66
C PHE A 34 -0.09 -19.89 2.73
N ILE A 35 0.70 -20.78 3.34
CA ILE A 35 0.33 -22.18 3.58
C ILE A 35 -0.95 -22.26 4.42
N LEU A 36 -1.05 -21.50 5.50
CA LEU A 36 -2.22 -21.47 6.36
C LEU A 36 -3.47 -21.01 5.59
N LEU A 37 -3.37 -19.92 4.83
CA LEU A 37 -4.47 -19.44 3.98
C LEU A 37 -4.84 -20.48 2.91
N TYR A 38 -3.86 -21.16 2.32
CA TYR A 38 -4.07 -22.17 1.30
C TYR A 38 -4.80 -23.39 1.84
N PHE A 39 -4.47 -23.87 3.04
CA PHE A 39 -5.16 -24.99 3.67
C PHE A 39 -6.54 -24.61 4.22
N ASN A 40 -6.74 -23.35 4.59
CA ASN A 40 -7.95 -22.90 5.28
C ASN A 40 -8.93 -22.16 4.35
N GLN A 41 -9.07 -22.65 3.10
CA GLN A 41 -9.90 -22.04 2.04
C GLN A 41 -11.32 -21.71 2.52
N SER A 42 -11.93 -22.56 3.35
CA SER A 42 -13.30 -22.35 3.83
C SER A 42 -13.43 -21.08 4.67
N LYS A 43 -12.46 -20.78 5.55
CA LYS A 43 -12.49 -19.53 6.34
C LYS A 43 -12.16 -18.32 5.47
N VAL A 44 -11.25 -18.47 4.51
CA VAL A 44 -10.94 -17.43 3.52
C VAL A 44 -12.18 -17.12 2.66
N ALA A 45 -12.93 -18.13 2.24
CA ALA A 45 -14.17 -17.98 1.49
C ALA A 45 -15.24 -17.29 2.32
N LEU A 46 -15.37 -17.60 3.61
CA LEU A 46 -16.29 -16.92 4.52
C LEU A 46 -15.92 -15.45 4.72
N LEU A 47 -14.62 -15.14 4.83
CA LEU A 47 -14.13 -13.76 4.93
C LEU A 47 -14.41 -12.98 3.63
N LYS A 48 -14.11 -13.59 2.47
CA LYS A 48 -14.43 -13.03 1.15
C LYS A 48 -15.92 -12.79 1.00
N PHE A 49 -16.75 -13.75 1.40
CA PHE A 49 -18.20 -13.63 1.36
C PHE A 49 -18.70 -12.52 2.29
N THR A 50 -18.20 -12.45 3.51
CA THR A 50 -18.56 -11.41 4.48
C THR A 50 -18.17 -10.03 3.97
N GLY A 51 -16.94 -9.87 3.48
CA GLY A 51 -16.46 -8.63 2.89
C GLY A 51 -17.28 -8.23 1.67
N TYR A 52 -17.54 -9.17 0.76
CA TYR A 52 -18.40 -8.95 -0.41
C TYR A 52 -19.80 -8.53 0.01
N LYS A 53 -20.40 -9.19 1.01
CA LYS A 53 -21.75 -8.89 1.51
C LYS A 53 -21.83 -7.50 2.14
N ILE A 54 -20.82 -7.10 2.92
CA ILE A 54 -20.72 -5.76 3.49
C ILE A 54 -20.62 -4.72 2.35
N LEU A 55 -19.70 -4.93 1.42
CA LEU A 55 -19.50 -4.04 0.27
C LEU A 55 -20.73 -3.99 -0.64
N SER A 56 -21.42 -5.11 -0.86
CA SER A 56 -22.60 -5.18 -1.74
C SER A 56 -23.83 -4.52 -1.12
N ASN A 57 -23.92 -4.47 0.21
CA ASN A 57 -25.03 -3.85 0.92
C ASN A 57 -24.93 -2.31 0.97
N ILE A 58 -23.75 -1.76 0.66
CA ILE A 58 -23.57 -0.32 0.47
C ILE A 58 -24.15 0.06 -0.89
N SER A 59 -24.81 1.22 -0.98
CA SER A 59 -25.28 1.75 -2.26
C SER A 59 -24.11 1.96 -3.23
N ASP A 60 -24.34 1.87 -4.53
CA ASP A 60 -23.25 2.02 -5.49
C ASP A 60 -22.57 3.40 -5.41
N THR A 61 -23.32 4.44 -5.04
CA THR A 61 -22.80 5.77 -4.71
C THR A 61 -21.95 5.74 -3.42
N GLY A 62 -22.39 5.01 -2.39
CA GLY A 62 -21.64 4.86 -1.13
C GLY A 62 -20.33 4.09 -1.31
N LYS A 63 -20.29 3.09 -2.21
CA LYS A 63 -19.05 2.40 -2.58
C LYS A 63 -18.05 3.37 -3.20
N ALA A 64 -18.50 4.18 -4.16
CA ALA A 64 -17.66 5.19 -4.81
C ALA A 64 -17.18 6.25 -3.80
N PHE A 65 -18.06 6.73 -2.91
CA PHE A 65 -17.70 7.66 -1.85
C PHE A 65 -16.66 7.07 -0.88
N LEU A 66 -16.83 5.81 -0.46
CA LEU A 66 -15.89 5.13 0.43
C LEU A 66 -14.52 4.92 -0.24
N ILE A 67 -14.50 4.60 -1.54
CA ILE A 67 -13.26 4.52 -2.32
C ILE A 67 -12.58 5.89 -2.35
N ILE A 68 -13.31 6.96 -2.68
CA ILE A 68 -12.77 8.34 -2.71
C ILE A 68 -12.23 8.73 -1.34
N LEU A 69 -13.00 8.50 -0.27
CA LEU A 69 -12.61 8.82 1.09
C LEU A 69 -11.35 8.05 1.50
N MET A 70 -11.29 6.74 1.20
CA MET A 70 -10.10 5.94 1.47
C MET A 70 -8.90 6.46 0.69
N THR A 71 -9.05 6.69 -0.60
CA THR A 71 -7.95 7.25 -1.41
C THR A 71 -7.52 8.60 -0.88
N ASP A 72 -8.44 9.49 -0.54
CA ASP A 72 -8.14 10.83 -0.05
C ASP A 72 -7.50 10.79 1.35
N ILE A 73 -7.80 9.80 2.19
CA ILE A 73 -7.10 9.59 3.46
C ILE A 73 -5.68 9.04 3.23
N PHE A 74 -5.51 8.06 2.34
CA PHE A 74 -4.18 7.50 2.02
C PHE A 74 -3.28 8.47 1.25
N LEU A 75 -3.87 9.36 0.45
CA LEU A 75 -3.17 10.35 -0.36
C LEU A 75 -3.06 11.72 0.33
N GLY A 76 -4.02 12.07 1.18
CA GLY A 76 -4.17 13.41 1.78
C GLY A 76 -3.52 13.60 3.15
N TYR A 77 -3.13 12.55 3.88
CA TYR A 77 -2.38 12.72 5.12
C TYR A 77 -0.88 12.94 4.85
N HIS A 78 -0.44 14.21 4.71
CA HIS A 78 0.98 14.66 4.76
C HIS A 78 1.96 13.98 3.77
N SER A 79 1.68 14.16 2.47
CA SER A 79 2.13 13.38 1.29
C SER A 79 3.63 13.11 1.07
N GLU A 80 4.56 13.69 1.83
CA GLU A 80 5.98 13.31 1.76
C GLU A 80 6.45 12.61 3.03
N SER A 81 6.18 13.17 4.21
CA SER A 81 6.72 12.66 5.47
C SER A 81 6.17 11.29 5.87
N GLY A 82 4.90 11.00 5.58
CA GLY A 82 4.30 9.69 5.86
C GLY A 82 4.92 8.58 5.00
N TRP A 83 5.07 8.84 3.69
CA TRP A 83 5.71 7.91 2.76
C TRP A 83 7.22 7.79 3.00
N GLN A 84 7.87 8.90 3.37
CA GLN A 84 9.27 8.92 3.77
C GLN A 84 9.50 8.06 5.02
N THR A 85 8.72 8.26 6.08
CA THR A 85 8.84 7.46 7.32
C THR A 85 8.60 5.98 7.03
N LEU A 86 7.59 5.66 6.20
CA LEU A 86 7.30 4.28 5.82
C LEU A 86 8.47 3.64 5.07
N LEU A 87 9.07 4.37 4.12
CA LEU A 87 10.24 3.89 3.38
C LEU A 87 11.48 3.80 4.27
N GLU A 88 11.74 4.77 5.14
CA GLU A 88 12.86 4.74 6.10
C GLU A 88 12.76 3.50 7.00
N VAL A 89 11.59 3.22 7.57
CA VAL A 89 11.35 2.03 8.40
C VAL A 89 11.55 0.74 7.59
N LEU A 90 11.07 0.69 6.33
CA LEU A 90 11.29 -0.48 5.47
C LEU A 90 12.77 -0.67 5.15
N VAL A 91 13.46 0.39 4.74
CA VAL A 91 14.86 0.36 4.34
C VAL A 91 15.76 -0.02 5.52
N GLU A 92 15.49 0.52 6.71
CA GLU A 92 16.17 0.16 7.95
C GLU A 92 15.91 -1.31 8.34
N HIS A 93 14.65 -1.75 8.28
CA HIS A 93 14.28 -3.14 8.59
C HIS A 93 14.97 -4.15 7.66
N TYR A 94 15.12 -3.80 6.38
CA TYR A 94 15.82 -4.62 5.39
C TYR A 94 17.34 -4.35 5.31
N GLY A 95 17.86 -3.40 6.08
CA GLY A 95 19.27 -2.99 6.07
C GLY A 95 19.77 -2.50 4.71
N LEU A 96 18.88 -1.97 3.87
CA LEU A 96 19.22 -1.48 2.54
C LEU A 96 19.77 -0.06 2.63
N GLN A 97 20.69 0.30 1.74
CA GLN A 97 21.11 1.70 1.56
C GLN A 97 20.43 2.22 0.31
N VAL A 98 19.34 2.97 0.48
CA VAL A 98 18.59 3.58 -0.62
C VAL A 98 18.97 5.06 -0.72
N ASP A 99 19.28 5.51 -1.93
CA ASP A 99 19.58 6.90 -2.18
C ASP A 99 18.36 7.80 -1.96
N GLN A 100 18.59 9.00 -1.42
CA GLN A 100 17.52 9.95 -1.13
C GLN A 100 16.75 10.34 -2.40
N ALA A 101 17.40 10.41 -3.56
CA ALA A 101 16.70 10.71 -4.82
C ALA A 101 15.73 9.59 -5.21
N ALA A 102 16.05 8.32 -4.93
CA ALA A 102 15.15 7.20 -5.19
C ALA A 102 13.92 7.24 -4.27
N ILE A 103 14.10 7.62 -3.00
CA ILE A 103 13.01 7.84 -2.04
C ILE A 103 12.11 8.98 -2.53
N THR A 104 12.68 10.13 -2.89
CA THR A 104 11.91 11.28 -3.41
C THR A 104 11.14 10.90 -4.67
N ILE A 105 11.78 10.22 -5.64
CA ILE A 105 11.10 9.80 -6.88
C ILE A 105 9.93 8.85 -6.57
N PHE A 106 10.09 7.92 -5.63
CA PHE A 106 9.01 7.01 -5.23
C PHE A 106 7.82 7.79 -4.65
N ILE A 107 8.09 8.68 -3.69
CA ILE A 107 7.08 9.48 -3.00
C ILE A 107 6.33 10.39 -3.97
N CYS A 108 7.02 10.95 -4.97
CA CYS A 108 6.37 11.80 -5.97
C CYS A 108 5.58 11.00 -7.02
N LEU A 109 6.02 9.79 -7.39
CA LEU A 109 5.45 9.07 -8.52
C LEU A 109 4.36 8.09 -8.12
N VAL A 110 4.63 7.23 -7.13
CA VAL A 110 3.78 6.08 -6.82
C VAL A 110 2.41 6.50 -6.26
N PRO A 111 2.32 7.40 -5.26
CA PRO A 111 1.04 7.87 -4.77
C PRO A 111 0.22 8.53 -5.87
N VAL A 112 0.83 9.39 -6.68
CA VAL A 112 0.16 10.11 -7.77
C VAL A 112 -0.39 9.16 -8.84
N ILE A 113 0.36 8.11 -9.21
CA ILE A 113 -0.13 7.09 -10.15
C ILE A 113 -1.31 6.31 -9.54
N ILE A 114 -1.22 5.91 -8.27
CA ILE A 114 -2.31 5.19 -7.58
C ILE A 114 -3.57 6.05 -7.55
N ASP A 115 -3.46 7.34 -7.21
CA ASP A 115 -4.57 8.29 -7.25
C ASP A 115 -5.23 8.36 -8.64
N ALA A 116 -4.41 8.55 -9.67
CA ALA A 116 -4.90 8.62 -11.05
C ALA A 116 -5.57 7.31 -11.49
N CYS A 117 -4.97 6.17 -11.18
CA CYS A 117 -5.54 4.86 -11.50
C CYS A 117 -6.89 4.65 -10.81
N VAL A 118 -7.01 5.00 -9.52
CA VAL A 118 -8.27 4.85 -8.79
C VAL A 118 -9.33 5.81 -9.30
N LYS A 119 -8.98 7.08 -9.57
CA LYS A 119 -9.88 8.05 -10.19
C LYS A 119 -10.37 7.56 -11.56
N LEU A 120 -9.47 7.10 -12.43
CA LEU A 120 -9.83 6.55 -13.74
C LEU A 120 -10.74 5.33 -13.63
N TRP A 121 -10.44 4.43 -12.70
CA TRP A 121 -11.28 3.27 -12.42
C TRP A 121 -12.67 3.69 -11.95
N LEU A 122 -12.74 4.68 -11.06
CA LEU A 122 -13.98 5.26 -10.55
C LEU A 122 -14.79 5.95 -11.66
N PHE A 123 -14.18 6.74 -12.55
CA PHE A 123 -14.84 7.32 -13.72
C PHE A 123 -15.37 6.28 -14.71
N LYS A 124 -14.72 5.12 -14.82
CA LYS A 124 -15.18 4.02 -15.67
C LYS A 124 -16.31 3.21 -15.01
N PHE A 125 -16.31 3.10 -13.68
CA PHE A 125 -17.31 2.32 -12.94
C PHE A 125 -18.57 3.12 -12.56
N LEU A 126 -18.45 4.40 -12.22
CA LEU A 126 -19.59 5.26 -11.82
C LEU A 126 -20.72 5.35 -12.86
N PRO A 127 -20.47 5.53 -14.17
CA PRO A 127 -21.52 5.60 -15.17
C PRO A 127 -22.31 4.29 -15.33
N ARG A 128 -21.74 3.15 -14.90
CA ARG A 128 -22.40 1.83 -14.95
C ARG A 128 -23.26 1.53 -13.73
N LEU A 129 -23.11 2.31 -12.66
CA LEU A 129 -23.75 2.06 -11.37
C LEU A 129 -25.03 2.91 -11.19
N SER A 130 -25.18 4.04 -11.87
CA SER A 130 -26.41 4.84 -11.79
C SER A 130 -26.56 5.83 -12.96
N PRO A 131 -27.67 5.77 -13.73
CA PRO A 131 -28.02 6.78 -14.72
C PRO A 131 -28.14 8.21 -14.14
N ARG A 132 -28.38 8.35 -12.83
CA ARG A 132 -28.51 9.67 -12.17
C ARG A 132 -27.18 10.39 -11.99
N VAL A 133 -26.06 9.67 -11.82
CA VAL A 133 -24.73 10.30 -11.70
C VAL A 133 -24.26 10.82 -13.06
N ALA A 134 -24.60 10.13 -14.14
CA ALA A 134 -24.33 10.60 -15.50
C ALA A 134 -24.99 11.96 -15.80
N ASN A 135 -26.22 12.17 -15.31
CA ASN A 135 -26.92 13.45 -15.48
C ASN A 135 -26.27 14.58 -14.67
N ILE A 136 -25.84 14.34 -13.42
CA ILE A 136 -25.17 15.36 -12.59
C ILE A 136 -23.80 15.74 -13.19
N PHE A 137 -23.03 14.77 -13.71
CA PHE A 137 -21.77 15.05 -14.40
C PHE A 137 -21.95 15.81 -15.71
N GLN A 138 -23.02 15.53 -16.45
CA GLN A 138 -23.36 16.30 -17.65
C GLN A 138 -23.80 17.72 -17.35
N GLU A 139 -24.50 17.96 -16.22
CA GLU A 139 -24.83 19.31 -15.74
C GLU A 139 -23.58 20.10 -15.32
N MET A 140 -22.66 19.48 -14.57
CA MET A 140 -21.41 20.15 -14.16
C MET A 140 -20.47 20.44 -15.33
N LYS A 141 -20.50 19.63 -16.41
CA LYS A 141 -19.72 19.88 -17.63
C LYS A 141 -20.35 20.92 -18.57
N ARG A 142 -21.62 21.30 -18.32
CA ARG A 142 -22.35 22.29 -19.13
C ARG A 142 -22.20 23.74 -18.63
N HIS A 143 -21.52 23.94 -17.50
CA HIS A 143 -21.18 25.23 -16.93
C HIS A 143 -19.67 25.49 -17.01
#